data_AF-B4SEC0-F1
#
_entry.id   AF-B4SEC0-F1
#
_cell.length_a   1.000
_cell.length_b   1.000
_cell.length_c   1.000
_cell.angle_alpha   90.00
_cell.angle_beta   90.00
_cell.angle_gamma   90.00
#
_symmetry.space_group_name_H-M   'P 1'
#
loop_
_entity.id
_entity.type
_entity.pdbx_description
1 polymer ?
#
loop_
_entity_poly.entity_id
_entity_poly.type
_entity_poly.pdbx_seq_one_letter_code
_entity_poly.pdbx_strand_id
1 'polypeptide(L)'
;MLADENKQWKPTSYGFSVLGCRHTLEFPVAKLTDYEEKLDELLASENAFGWITAAHILTQKTRAEDQERYNAKLRLLRILYERHWDKQRVINLFNVIDWLMQLPEWLNSQVWQELETIEEREKVQYITSIERIGIAKGIAKGEARLLKRQLERRFGLLPKWASERLERAKEEELEAWSETILTAPTLEAVFKDADPHNKFTVSEKL
;
A
#
# COMPACT_ATOMS: atom_id res chain seq x y z
N MET A 1 9.43 -13.66 2.10
CA MET A 1 8.96 -13.15 0.79
C MET A 1 8.34 -14.33 0.04
N LEU A 2 7.01 -14.33 -0.12
CA LEU A 2 6.22 -15.40 -0.76
C LEU A 2 5.92 -15.00 -2.22
N ALA A 3 6.94 -15.00 -3.06
CA ALA A 3 6.81 -14.76 -4.49
C ALA A 3 7.78 -15.68 -5.25
N ASP A 4 7.74 -16.98 -4.95
CA ASP A 4 8.46 -17.98 -5.71
C ASP A 4 7.65 -18.29 -6.98
N GLU A 5 8.24 -18.01 -8.14
CA GLU A 5 7.65 -18.24 -9.47
C GLU A 5 7.67 -19.72 -9.87
N ASN A 6 8.42 -20.56 -9.15
CA ASN A 6 8.50 -21.98 -9.42
C ASN A 6 7.15 -22.65 -9.15
N LYS A 7 6.41 -23.07 -10.18
CA LYS A 7 5.08 -23.71 -10.05
C LYS A 7 5.08 -24.95 -9.13
N GLN A 8 6.17 -25.72 -9.07
CA GLN A 8 6.22 -27.00 -8.35
C GLN A 8 6.54 -26.87 -6.84
N TRP A 9 7.06 -25.73 -6.38
CA TRP A 9 7.43 -25.54 -4.98
C TRP A 9 6.23 -25.38 -4.02
N LYS A 10 5.61 -26.45 -3.54
CA LYS A 10 4.43 -26.41 -2.64
C LYS A 10 4.74 -27.10 -1.31
N PRO A 11 5.46 -26.46 -0.38
CA PRO A 11 5.81 -27.08 0.89
C PRO A 11 4.54 -27.24 1.74
N THR A 12 4.07 -28.47 1.95
CA THR A 12 2.86 -28.75 2.73
C THR A 12 3.12 -28.97 4.23
N SER A 13 4.39 -28.92 4.64
CA SER A 13 4.77 -29.08 6.03
C SER A 13 6.03 -28.28 6.37
N TYR A 14 6.13 -27.92 7.64
CA TYR A 14 7.33 -27.36 8.26
C TYR A 14 7.64 -28.15 9.53
N GLY A 15 8.90 -28.47 9.77
CA GLY A 15 9.28 -29.19 10.98
C GLY A 15 10.74 -28.99 11.36
N PHE A 16 11.01 -29.14 12.66
CA PHE A 16 12.36 -29.13 13.20
C PHE A 16 12.49 -30.13 14.33
N SER A 17 13.73 -30.52 14.62
CA SER A 17 14.06 -31.46 15.69
C SER A 17 15.17 -30.90 16.56
N VAL A 18 14.96 -30.85 17.88
CA VAL A 18 15.93 -30.37 18.87
C VAL A 18 15.91 -31.32 20.08
N LEU A 19 17.09 -31.78 20.52
CA LEU A 19 17.26 -32.66 21.68
C LEU A 19 16.36 -33.91 21.70
N GLY A 20 16.12 -34.51 20.52
CA GLY A 20 15.26 -35.71 20.39
C GLY A 20 13.76 -35.42 20.35
N CYS A 21 13.33 -34.17 20.55
CA CYS A 21 11.94 -33.75 20.32
C CYS A 21 11.77 -33.26 18.88
N ARG A 22 10.70 -33.70 18.22
CA ARG A 22 10.31 -33.24 16.87
C ARG A 22 9.00 -32.46 16.95
N HIS A 23 8.96 -31.32 16.26
CA HIS A 23 7.72 -30.59 15.99
C HIS A 23 7.46 -30.56 14.48
N THR A 24 6.21 -30.76 14.08
CA THR A 24 5.78 -30.73 12.67
C THR A 24 4.44 -30.03 12.57
N LEU A 25 4.35 -29.09 11.64
CA LEU A 25 3.16 -28.35 11.27
C LEU A 25 2.83 -28.69 9.82
N GLU A 26 1.65 -29.24 9.58
CA GLU A 26 1.10 -29.46 8.24
C GLU A 26 0.10 -28.35 7.92
N PHE A 27 0.14 -27.85 6.68
CA PHE A 27 -0.74 -26.76 6.26
C PHE A 27 -1.12 -26.88 4.78
N PRO A 28 -2.35 -26.48 4.42
CA PRO A 28 -2.76 -26.43 3.02
C PRO A 28 -2.00 -25.32 2.28
N VAL A 29 -1.54 -25.62 1.06
CA VAL A 29 -0.89 -24.65 0.18
C VAL A 29 -1.70 -24.50 -1.09
N ALA A 30 -2.07 -23.26 -1.41
CA ALA A 30 -2.64 -22.87 -2.70
C ALA A 30 -1.70 -21.86 -3.37
N LYS A 31 -1.32 -22.10 -4.63
CA LYS A 31 -0.56 -21.12 -5.40
C LYS A 31 -1.48 -20.31 -6.29
N LEU A 32 -1.24 -19.01 -6.37
CA LEU A 32 -1.97 -18.12 -7.29
C LEU A 32 -1.73 -18.53 -8.76
N THR A 33 -0.58 -19.11 -9.08
CA THR A 33 -0.27 -19.63 -10.41
C THR A 33 -1.07 -20.88 -10.79
N ASP A 34 -1.65 -21.61 -9.83
CA ASP A 34 -2.53 -22.76 -10.11
C ASP A 34 -3.88 -22.32 -10.72
N TYR A 35 -4.24 -21.04 -10.57
CA TYR A 35 -5.49 -20.47 -11.07
C TYR A 35 -5.31 -19.72 -12.39
N GLU A 36 -4.13 -19.79 -13.01
CA GLU A 36 -3.82 -19.12 -14.27
C GLU A 36 -4.78 -19.54 -15.40
N GLU A 37 -5.13 -20.83 -15.46
CA GLU A 37 -6.08 -21.39 -16.44
C GLU A 37 -7.54 -21.01 -16.14
N LYS A 38 -7.83 -20.54 -14.92
CA LYS A 38 -9.17 -20.16 -14.45
C LYS A 38 -9.36 -18.64 -14.43
N LEU A 39 -8.56 -17.90 -15.20
CA LEU A 39 -8.58 -16.45 -15.19
C LEU A 39 -9.97 -15.88 -15.46
N ASP A 40 -10.70 -16.42 -16.44
CA ASP A 40 -12.03 -15.92 -16.78
C ASP A 40 -13.07 -16.26 -15.69
N GLU A 41 -12.95 -17.43 -15.03
CA GLU A 41 -13.78 -17.77 -13.87
C GLU A 41 -13.53 -16.81 -12.69
N LEU A 42 -12.26 -16.47 -12.43
CA LEU A 42 -11.87 -15.52 -11.39
C LEU A 42 -12.44 -14.12 -11.67
N LEU A 43 -12.36 -13.66 -12.92
CA LEU A 43 -12.89 -12.38 -13.37
C LEU A 43 -14.43 -12.33 -13.39
N ALA A 44 -15.10 -13.47 -13.57
CA ALA A 44 -16.56 -13.57 -13.47
C ALA A 44 -17.06 -13.64 -12.02
N SER A 45 -16.22 -14.12 -11.08
CA SER A 45 -16.64 -14.32 -9.69
C SER A 45 -16.97 -13.00 -8.98
N GLU A 46 -18.05 -12.96 -8.19
CA GLU A 46 -18.39 -11.80 -7.34
C GLU A 46 -17.47 -11.63 -6.12
N ASN A 47 -16.50 -12.52 -5.94
CA ASN A 47 -15.55 -12.46 -4.85
C ASN A 47 -14.41 -11.49 -5.16
N ALA A 48 -14.18 -10.50 -4.30
CA ALA A 48 -13.06 -9.57 -4.43
C ALA A 48 -11.69 -10.27 -4.46
N PHE A 49 -11.52 -11.38 -3.75
CA PHE A 49 -10.27 -12.15 -3.80
C PHE A 49 -10.07 -12.86 -5.14
N GLY A 50 -11.15 -13.24 -5.83
CA GLY A 50 -11.08 -13.77 -7.19
C GLY A 50 -10.54 -12.71 -8.15
N TRP A 51 -11.09 -11.50 -8.07
CA TRP A 51 -10.61 -10.36 -8.85
C TRP A 51 -9.16 -9.95 -8.50
N ILE A 52 -8.77 -9.92 -7.22
CA ILE A 52 -7.38 -9.65 -6.80
C ILE A 52 -6.42 -10.73 -7.34
N THR A 53 -6.84 -11.99 -7.31
CA THR A 53 -6.04 -13.11 -7.84
C THR A 53 -5.85 -12.97 -9.35
N ALA A 54 -6.92 -12.65 -10.08
CA ALA A 54 -6.85 -12.37 -11.51
C ALA A 54 -5.91 -11.19 -11.82
N ALA A 55 -6.00 -10.12 -11.04
CA ALA A 55 -5.11 -8.98 -11.15
C ALA A 55 -3.65 -9.34 -10.93
N HIS A 56 -3.35 -10.16 -9.92
CA HIS A 56 -2.01 -10.64 -9.65
C HIS A 56 -1.45 -11.47 -10.81
N ILE A 57 -2.25 -12.40 -11.34
CA ILE A 57 -1.88 -13.23 -12.51
C ILE A 57 -1.58 -12.33 -13.73
N LEU A 58 -2.47 -11.38 -14.03
CA LEU A 58 -2.28 -10.43 -15.14
C LEU A 58 -1.05 -9.54 -14.95
N THR A 59 -0.77 -9.12 -13.71
CA THR A 59 0.43 -8.34 -13.36
C THR A 59 1.70 -9.13 -13.64
N GLN A 60 1.72 -10.43 -13.34
CA GLN A 60 2.87 -11.31 -13.66
C GLN A 60 3.03 -11.50 -15.17
N LYS A 61 1.93 -11.74 -15.90
CA LYS A 61 1.95 -11.97 -17.35
C LYS A 61 2.44 -10.76 -18.14
N THR A 62 2.07 -9.56 -17.71
CA THR A 62 2.31 -8.31 -18.47
C THR A 62 3.54 -7.54 -17.98
N ARG A 63 4.51 -8.19 -17.32
CA ARG A 63 5.69 -7.50 -16.77
C ARG A 63 6.61 -6.89 -17.83
N ALA A 64 6.66 -7.47 -19.02
CA ALA A 64 7.63 -7.11 -20.05
C ALA A 64 7.10 -6.06 -21.05
N GLU A 65 5.77 -5.87 -21.12
CA GLU A 65 5.13 -5.07 -22.16
C GLU A 65 4.12 -4.08 -21.57
N ASP A 66 4.45 -2.78 -21.65
CA ASP A 66 3.61 -1.71 -21.11
C ASP A 66 2.22 -1.67 -21.76
N GLN A 67 2.13 -1.98 -23.06
CA GLN A 67 0.85 -1.97 -23.78
C GLN A 67 -0.08 -3.10 -23.33
N GLU A 68 0.44 -4.31 -23.15
CA GLU A 68 -0.35 -5.42 -22.61
C GLU A 68 -0.77 -5.15 -21.16
N ARG A 69 0.14 -4.57 -20.36
CA ARG A 69 -0.16 -4.14 -18.99
C ARG A 69 -1.27 -3.09 -18.97
N TYR A 70 -1.24 -2.12 -19.88
CA TYR A 70 -2.31 -1.13 -20.04
C TYR A 70 -3.65 -1.80 -20.34
N ASN A 71 -3.69 -2.70 -21.34
CA ASN A 71 -4.91 -3.41 -21.72
C ASN A 71 -5.47 -4.24 -20.54
N ALA A 72 -4.60 -4.90 -19.78
CA ALA A 72 -4.97 -5.68 -18.62
C ALA A 72 -5.46 -4.80 -17.44
N LYS A 73 -4.79 -3.66 -17.16
CA LYS A 73 -5.23 -2.68 -16.15
C LYS A 73 -6.62 -2.16 -16.50
N LEU A 74 -6.84 -1.76 -17.75
CA LEU A 74 -8.12 -1.24 -18.21
C LEU A 74 -9.23 -2.32 -18.13
N ARG A 75 -8.94 -3.57 -18.50
CA ARG A 75 -9.88 -4.70 -18.34
C ARG A 75 -10.31 -4.89 -16.89
N LEU A 76 -9.37 -4.86 -15.95
CA LEU A 76 -9.65 -5.04 -14.51
C LEU A 76 -10.51 -3.90 -13.96
N LEU A 77 -10.20 -2.67 -14.34
CA LEU A 77 -10.91 -1.47 -13.88
C LEU A 77 -12.34 -1.39 -14.44
N ARG A 78 -12.54 -1.76 -15.71
CA ARG A 78 -13.89 -1.89 -16.30
C ARG A 78 -14.75 -2.87 -15.48
N ILE A 79 -14.25 -4.07 -15.23
CA ILE A 79 -14.94 -5.08 -14.42
C ILE A 79 -15.20 -4.57 -13.00
N LEU A 80 -14.26 -3.82 -12.41
CA LEU A 80 -14.43 -3.26 -11.07
C LEU A 80 -15.58 -2.25 -11.00
N TYR A 81 -15.77 -1.44 -12.04
CA TYR A 81 -16.79 -0.40 -12.11
C TYR A 81 -18.16 -0.95 -12.51
N GLU A 82 -18.20 -1.98 -13.35
CA GLU A 82 -19.42 -2.73 -13.71
C GLU A 82 -20.01 -3.47 -12.50
N ARG A 83 -19.18 -3.81 -11.50
CA ARG A 83 -19.64 -4.43 -10.27
C ARG A 83 -20.34 -3.39 -9.39
N HIS A 84 -21.55 -3.70 -8.94
CA HIS A 84 -22.30 -2.90 -7.97
C HIS A 84 -21.78 -3.02 -6.53
N TRP A 85 -20.47 -2.98 -6.35
CA TRP A 85 -19.85 -2.93 -5.03
C TRP A 85 -19.96 -1.53 -4.43
N ASP A 86 -19.82 -1.46 -3.11
CA ASP A 86 -19.83 -0.19 -2.41
C ASP A 86 -18.64 0.70 -2.86
N LYS A 87 -18.87 2.01 -2.81
CA LYS A 87 -17.92 3.02 -3.26
C LYS A 87 -16.53 2.90 -2.62
N GLN A 88 -16.46 2.60 -1.32
CA GLN A 88 -15.17 2.50 -0.63
C GLN A 88 -14.40 1.25 -1.04
N ARG A 89 -15.09 0.13 -1.24
CA ARG A 89 -14.49 -1.09 -1.77
C ARG A 89 -13.93 -0.90 -3.17
N VAL A 90 -14.67 -0.22 -4.06
CA VAL A 90 -14.18 0.13 -5.40
C VAL A 90 -12.90 0.97 -5.31
N ILE A 91 -12.89 2.02 -4.50
CA ILE A 91 -11.69 2.87 -4.30
C ILE A 91 -10.50 2.07 -3.75
N ASN A 92 -10.73 1.18 -2.77
CA ASN A 92 -9.67 0.36 -2.18
C ASN A 92 -9.07 -0.62 -3.20
N LEU A 93 -9.91 -1.27 -4.00
CA LEU A 93 -9.46 -2.20 -5.04
C LEU A 93 -8.79 -1.49 -6.21
N PHE A 94 -9.25 -0.29 -6.57
CA PHE A 94 -8.55 0.58 -7.53
C PHE A 94 -7.11 0.84 -7.08
N ASN A 95 -6.91 1.25 -5.82
CA ASN A 95 -5.58 1.53 -5.27
C ASN A 95 -4.65 0.30 -5.32
N VAL A 96 -5.20 -0.91 -5.13
CA VAL A 96 -4.45 -2.17 -5.24
C VAL A 96 -3.95 -2.35 -6.68
N ILE A 97 -4.81 -2.16 -7.68
CA ILE A 97 -4.41 -2.29 -9.09
C ILE A 97 -3.41 -1.23 -9.49
N ASP A 98 -3.63 0.00 -9.07
CA ASP A 98 -2.72 1.09 -9.40
C ASP A 98 -1.31 0.80 -8.85
N TRP A 99 -1.22 0.30 -7.63
CA TRP A 99 0.05 -0.15 -7.04
C TRP A 99 0.67 -1.36 -7.76
N LEU A 100 -0.13 -2.38 -8.09
CA LEU A 100 0.35 -3.61 -8.75
C LEU A 100 0.82 -3.35 -10.18
N MET A 101 0.12 -2.50 -10.92
CA MET A 101 0.29 -2.27 -12.36
C MET A 101 0.67 -0.82 -12.63
N GLN A 102 1.91 -0.49 -12.28
CA GLN A 102 2.53 0.78 -12.62
C GLN A 102 2.72 0.87 -14.14
N LEU A 103 2.31 2.01 -14.71
CA LEU A 103 2.40 2.33 -16.13
C LEU A 103 3.13 3.66 -16.33
N PRO A 104 3.73 3.89 -17.51
CA PRO A 104 4.16 5.21 -17.93
C PRO A 104 3.03 6.25 -17.87
N GLU A 105 3.37 7.51 -17.61
CA GLU A 105 2.42 8.60 -17.39
C GLU A 105 1.41 8.78 -18.54
N TRP A 106 1.88 8.62 -19.78
CA TRP A 106 1.05 8.76 -20.97
C TRP A 106 -0.02 7.65 -21.06
N LEU A 107 0.29 6.42 -20.65
CA LEU A 107 -0.68 5.31 -20.57
C LEU A 107 -1.63 5.48 -19.38
N ASN A 108 -1.14 5.95 -18.23
CA ASN A 108 -2.02 6.25 -17.10
C ASN A 108 -3.04 7.34 -17.46
N SER A 109 -2.63 8.37 -18.18
CA SER A 109 -3.53 9.43 -18.67
C SER A 109 -4.64 8.86 -19.56
N GLN A 110 -4.32 7.90 -20.44
CA GLN A 110 -5.32 7.20 -21.25
C GLN A 110 -6.29 6.37 -20.40
N VAL A 111 -5.80 5.69 -19.35
CA VAL A 111 -6.68 4.97 -18.41
C VAL A 111 -7.67 5.93 -17.75
N TRP A 112 -7.22 7.10 -17.28
CA TRP A 112 -8.11 8.08 -16.66
C TRP A 112 -9.21 8.57 -17.60
N GLN A 113 -8.88 8.90 -18.86
CA GLN A 113 -9.84 9.33 -19.87
C GLN A 113 -10.91 8.25 -20.16
N GLU A 114 -10.49 6.99 -20.24
CA GLU A 114 -11.41 5.87 -20.44
C GLU A 114 -12.34 5.67 -19.24
N LEU A 115 -11.84 5.83 -18.02
CA LEU A 115 -12.66 5.73 -16.82
C LEU A 115 -13.67 6.87 -16.72
N GLU A 116 -13.29 8.12 -17.05
CA GLU A 116 -14.21 9.26 -17.06
C GLU A 116 -15.41 8.98 -17.96
N THR A 117 -15.14 8.41 -19.14
CA THR A 117 -16.18 7.99 -20.09
C THR A 117 -17.11 6.92 -19.50
N ILE A 118 -16.59 6.02 -18.66
CA ILE A 118 -17.40 4.99 -17.99
C ILE A 118 -18.26 5.61 -16.88
N GLU A 119 -17.70 6.53 -16.08
CA GLU A 119 -18.44 7.21 -15.01
C GLU A 119 -19.58 8.07 -15.53
N GLU A 120 -19.39 8.76 -16.65
CA GLU A 120 -20.45 9.53 -17.30
C GLU A 120 -21.64 8.64 -17.73
N ARG A 121 -21.35 7.42 -18.19
CA ARG A 121 -22.37 6.44 -18.61
C ARG A 121 -23.10 5.85 -17.41
N GLU A 122 -22.36 5.41 -16.40
CA GLU A 122 -22.90 4.75 -15.20
C GLU A 122 -23.42 5.76 -14.14
N LYS A 123 -23.19 7.07 -14.35
CA LYS A 123 -23.53 8.17 -13.43
C LYS A 123 -22.99 7.98 -12.01
N VAL A 124 -21.77 7.46 -11.89
CA VAL A 124 -21.04 7.30 -10.63
C VAL A 124 -19.94 8.36 -10.49
N GLN A 125 -19.37 8.52 -9.30
CA GLN A 125 -18.33 9.53 -8.99
C GLN A 125 -17.18 8.90 -8.20
N TYR A 126 -16.50 7.91 -8.77
CA TYR A 126 -15.34 7.26 -8.15
C TYR A 126 -14.05 8.02 -8.49
N ILE A 127 -13.84 8.48 -9.72
CA ILE A 127 -12.64 9.21 -10.17
C ILE A 127 -12.43 10.45 -9.33
N THR A 128 -13.44 11.31 -9.21
CA THR A 128 -13.35 12.52 -8.36
C THR A 128 -12.95 12.18 -6.92
N SER A 129 -13.40 11.02 -6.42
CA SER A 129 -13.03 10.57 -5.06
C SER A 129 -11.59 10.07 -5.00
N ILE A 130 -11.13 9.35 -6.02
CA ILE A 130 -9.76 8.84 -6.13
C ILE A 130 -8.79 10.00 -6.32
N GLU A 131 -9.08 10.94 -7.22
CA GLU A 131 -8.29 12.17 -7.43
C GLU A 131 -8.15 12.96 -6.14
N ARG A 132 -9.26 13.19 -5.42
CA ARG A 132 -9.23 13.89 -4.13
C ARG A 132 -8.34 13.17 -3.11
N ILE A 133 -8.42 11.84 -3.03
CA ILE A 133 -7.55 11.03 -2.14
C ILE A 133 -6.09 11.12 -2.60
N GLY A 134 -5.85 11.08 -3.92
CA GLY A 134 -4.51 11.20 -4.51
C GLY A 134 -3.87 12.54 -4.22
N ILE A 135 -4.62 13.63 -4.39
CA ILE A 135 -4.19 15.00 -4.07
C ILE A 135 -3.87 15.13 -2.58
N ALA A 136 -4.76 14.70 -1.70
CA ALA A 136 -4.53 14.74 -0.25
C ALA A 136 -3.27 13.96 0.15
N LYS A 137 -3.08 12.75 -0.37
CA LYS A 137 -1.85 11.96 -0.17
C LYS A 137 -0.60 12.66 -0.73
N GLY A 138 -0.74 13.32 -1.87
CA GLY A 138 0.35 14.07 -2.52
C GLY A 138 0.81 15.26 -1.69
N ILE A 139 -0.14 16.03 -1.14
CA ILE A 139 0.12 17.16 -0.23
C ILE A 139 0.83 16.67 1.03
N ALA A 140 0.24 15.70 1.75
CA ALA A 140 0.83 15.16 2.98
C ALA A 140 2.24 14.60 2.75
N LYS A 141 2.48 13.89 1.64
CA LYS A 141 3.82 13.40 1.28
C LYS A 141 4.80 14.54 0.98
N GLY A 142 4.33 15.63 0.37
CA GLY A 142 5.10 16.84 0.13
C GLY A 142 5.51 17.52 1.43
N GLU A 143 4.58 17.71 2.35
CA GLU A 143 4.80 18.28 3.68
C GLU A 143 5.76 17.44 4.52
N ALA A 144 5.54 16.12 4.60
CA ALA A 144 6.44 15.21 5.29
C ALA A 144 7.87 15.30 4.73
N ARG A 145 8.02 15.39 3.41
CA ARG A 145 9.35 15.54 2.76
C ARG A 145 10.01 16.87 3.12
N LEU A 146 9.25 17.96 3.17
CA LEU A 146 9.77 19.28 3.55
C LEU A 146 10.16 19.30 5.04
N LEU A 147 9.29 18.80 5.91
CA LEU A 147 9.54 18.72 7.34
C LEU A 147 10.77 17.84 7.63
N LYS A 148 10.92 16.71 6.94
CA LYS A 148 12.12 15.86 7.02
C LYS A 148 13.39 16.67 6.80
N ARG A 149 13.44 17.44 5.71
CA ARG A 149 14.60 18.26 5.34
C ARG A 149 14.89 19.35 6.37
N GLN A 150 13.85 19.93 6.96
CA GLN A 150 14.03 20.94 8.02
C GLN A 150 14.59 20.32 9.29
N LEU A 151 14.06 19.16 9.71
CA LEU A 151 14.56 18.43 10.86
C LEU A 151 16.02 17.99 10.65
N GLU A 152 16.35 17.48 9.47
CA GLU A 152 17.71 17.10 9.12
C GLU A 152 18.69 18.28 9.16
N ARG A 153 18.23 19.47 8.74
CA ARG A 153 19.05 20.70 8.81
C ARG A 153 19.26 21.19 10.23
N ARG A 154 18.27 21.01 11.12
CA ARG A 154 18.30 21.56 12.47
C ARG A 154 18.94 20.62 13.49
N PHE A 155 18.72 19.31 13.34
CA PHE A 155 19.13 18.29 14.30
C PHE A 155 20.12 17.26 13.71
N GLY A 156 20.46 17.36 12.42
CA GLY A 156 21.31 16.38 11.74
C GLY A 156 20.53 15.14 11.29
N LEU A 157 21.24 14.05 10.97
CA LEU A 157 20.62 12.82 10.46
C LEU A 157 19.53 12.30 11.40
N LEU A 158 18.33 12.10 10.85
CA LEU A 158 17.19 11.62 11.63
C LEU A 158 17.39 10.16 12.06
N PRO A 159 17.20 9.83 13.35
CA PRO A 159 17.16 8.45 13.80
C PRO A 159 15.97 7.71 13.15
N LYS A 160 16.09 6.39 13.08
CA LYS A 160 15.12 5.53 12.39
C LYS A 160 13.68 5.73 12.87
N TRP A 161 13.48 5.85 14.19
CA TRP A 161 12.17 6.07 14.79
C TRP A 161 11.51 7.38 14.33
N ALA A 162 12.28 8.45 14.15
CA ALA A 162 11.78 9.75 13.72
C ALA A 162 11.38 9.72 12.24
N SER A 163 12.17 9.03 11.41
CA SER A 163 11.84 8.81 10.01
C SER A 163 10.57 7.96 9.84
N GLU A 164 10.45 6.86 10.58
CA GLU A 164 9.26 5.99 10.55
C GLU A 164 8.01 6.71 11.06
N ARG A 165 8.14 7.60 12.06
CA ARG A 165 7.03 8.42 12.56
C ARG A 165 6.57 9.42 11.51
N LEU A 166 7.51 10.08 10.83
CA LEU A 166 7.22 11.04 9.76
C LEU A 166 6.54 10.39 8.54
N GLU A 167 6.90 9.15 8.22
CA GLU A 167 6.26 8.38 7.13
C GLU A 167 4.82 7.94 7.44
N ARG A 168 4.47 7.80 8.72
CA ARG A 168 3.14 7.37 9.17
C ARG A 168 2.25 8.51 9.64
N ALA A 169 2.79 9.73 9.67
CA ALA A 169 2.12 10.89 10.20
C ALA A 169 0.88 11.25 9.39
N LYS A 170 -0.17 11.67 10.10
CA LYS A 170 -1.33 12.30 9.48
C LYS A 170 -1.06 13.78 9.21
N GLU A 171 -1.88 14.37 8.34
CA GLU A 171 -1.80 15.79 7.96
C GLU A 171 -1.77 16.70 9.20
N GLU A 172 -2.65 16.45 10.18
CA GLU A 172 -2.71 17.27 11.41
C GLU A 172 -1.44 17.17 12.27
N GLU A 173 -0.76 16.02 12.25
CA GLU A 173 0.51 15.84 12.94
C GLU A 173 1.65 16.56 12.23
N LEU A 174 1.69 16.49 10.90
CA LEU A 174 2.68 17.19 10.07
C LEU A 174 2.56 18.70 10.24
N GLU A 175 1.35 19.25 10.24
CA GLU A 175 1.10 20.67 10.53
C GLU A 175 1.60 21.05 11.92
N ALA A 176 1.22 20.30 12.96
CA ALA A 176 1.65 20.57 14.33
C ALA A 176 3.18 20.50 14.50
N TRP A 177 3.85 19.57 13.81
CA TRP A 177 5.31 19.46 13.83
C TRP A 177 5.99 20.59 13.04
N SER A 178 5.35 21.09 11.97
CA SER A 178 5.83 22.24 11.20
C SER A 178 5.83 23.56 11.98
N GLU A 179 4.95 23.71 12.96
CA GLU A 179 4.96 24.85 13.88
C GLU A 179 5.98 24.65 15.01
N THR A 180 5.98 23.46 15.62
CA THR A 180 6.86 23.17 16.77
C THR A 180 8.33 23.09 16.40
N ILE A 181 8.68 22.69 15.17
CA ILE A 181 10.06 22.73 14.67
C ILE A 181 10.67 24.13 14.66
N LEU A 182 9.87 25.20 14.72
CA LEU A 182 10.41 26.56 14.76
C LEU A 182 10.94 26.93 16.15
N THR A 183 10.44 26.28 17.21
CA THR A 183 10.70 26.68 18.60
C THR A 183 11.32 25.57 19.46
N ALA A 184 11.05 24.30 19.15
CA ALA A 184 11.48 23.16 19.96
C ALA A 184 13.01 23.05 20.06
N PRO A 185 13.62 22.85 21.24
CA PRO A 185 15.08 22.78 21.34
C PRO A 185 15.67 21.44 20.87
N THR A 186 14.87 20.37 20.81
CA THR A 186 15.30 19.02 20.44
C THR A 186 14.31 18.34 19.49
N LEU A 187 14.75 17.24 18.88
CA LEU A 187 13.93 16.45 17.96
C LEU A 187 12.70 15.85 18.67
N GLU A 188 12.87 15.36 19.90
CA GLU A 188 11.82 14.77 20.73
C GLU A 188 10.73 15.80 21.06
N ALA A 189 11.15 17.04 21.34
CA ALA A 189 10.25 18.14 21.63
C ALA A 189 9.40 18.55 20.41
N VAL A 190 9.89 18.34 19.18
CA VAL A 190 9.07 18.54 17.96
C VAL A 190 7.94 17.53 17.89
N PHE A 191 8.25 16.25 18.12
CA PHE A 191 7.26 15.17 18.03
C PHE A 191 6.28 15.12 19.21
N LYS A 192 6.40 16.04 20.18
CA LYS A 192 5.64 16.10 21.44
C LYS A 192 5.70 14.79 22.24
N ASP A 193 6.78 14.03 22.09
CA ASP A 193 7.06 12.93 23.00
C ASP A 193 7.86 13.47 24.19
N ALA A 194 7.18 13.59 25.32
CA ALA A 194 7.86 13.50 26.60
C ALA A 194 8.34 12.05 26.72
N ASP A 195 9.63 11.86 26.44
CA ASP A 195 10.48 10.73 26.78
C ASP A 195 9.80 9.60 27.60
N PRO A 196 9.46 8.44 26.98
CA PRO A 196 9.03 7.25 27.72
C PRO A 196 10.13 6.63 28.59
N HIS A 197 11.38 7.13 28.52
CA HIS A 197 12.55 6.61 29.24
C HIS A 197 13.06 7.52 30.37
N ASN A 198 12.35 8.61 30.70
CA ASN A 198 12.65 9.39 31.91
C ASN A 198 11.52 9.27 32.96
N LYS A 199 11.21 8.04 33.36
CA LYS A 199 10.68 7.79 34.71
C LYS A 199 11.85 7.28 35.54
N PHE A 200 12.06 7.94 36.68
CA PHE A 200 13.04 7.65 37.74
C PHE A 200 14.38 8.40 37.67
N THR A 201 14.33 9.68 38.06
CA THR A 201 15.37 10.25 38.92
C THR A 201 14.78 10.69 40.28
N VAL A 202 15.28 10.03 41.33
CA VAL A 202 15.54 10.50 42.71
C VAL A 202 14.37 10.66 43.73
N SER A 203 14.33 9.74 44.69
CA SER A 203 14.17 9.93 46.16
C SER A 203 14.63 8.59 46.80
N GLU A 204 15.44 8.48 47.84
CA GLU A 204 15.55 9.26 49.07
C GLU A 204 17.01 9.33 49.57
N LYS A 205 17.39 10.49 50.11
CA LYS A 205 18.34 10.57 51.22
C LYS A 205 17.65 10.06 52.47
N LEU A 206 18.33 9.19 53.23
CA LEU A 206 18.42 9.21 54.70
C LEU A 206 19.72 8.50 55.10
#